data_AF-A0A1M4Y6A7-F1
#
_entry.id   AF-A0A1M4Y6A7-F1
#
_cell.length_a   1.000
_cell.length_b   1.000
_cell.length_c   1.000
_cell.angle_alpha   90.00
_cell.angle_beta   90.00
_cell.angle_gamma   90.00
#
_symmetry.space_group_name_H-M   'P 1'
#
loop_
_entity.id
_entity.type
_entity.pdbx_description
1 polymer ?
#
loop_
_entity_poly.entity_id
_entity_poly.type
_entity_poly.pdbx_seq_one_letter_code
_entity_poly.pdbx_strand_id
1 'polypeptide(L)'
;MTILTLIGCSNSADNGKVSENIETESQTLTDSAIKVAETQKVDNETEQIGTSKCSGTITDFLKLENKDLQLDLFAKIDSIREVQYPDNDQETSIMVDLTAEYLTRFLNDLNSDSLTRNQRFEKEYHFNIAPEGYTDPSDCKDKITVNFDGEDCSFRLSINNTFLVDPNWCTESMVVYGFKIKKNRIIDFWRQEAG
;
A
#
# COMPACT_ATOMS: atom_id res chain seq x y z
N MET A 1 -18.96 -34.33 -17.13
CA MET A 1 -19.87 -33.19 -16.91
C MET A 1 -20.16 -33.17 -15.41
N THR A 2 -19.36 -32.40 -14.68
CA THR A 2 -19.31 -32.45 -13.21
C THR A 2 -19.73 -31.08 -12.72
N ILE A 3 -20.86 -31.03 -12.02
CA ILE A 3 -21.44 -29.80 -11.47
C ILE A 3 -20.84 -29.61 -10.09
N LEU A 4 -20.10 -28.51 -9.88
CA LEU A 4 -19.62 -28.09 -8.58
C LEU A 4 -20.49 -26.94 -8.08
N THR A 5 -21.25 -27.19 -7.02
CA THR A 5 -22.13 -26.22 -6.35
C THR A 5 -21.33 -25.31 -5.42
N LEU A 6 -21.45 -24.00 -5.64
CA LEU A 6 -21.01 -22.95 -4.72
C LEU A 6 -21.92 -22.90 -3.49
N ILE A 7 -21.33 -22.95 -2.29
CA ILE A 7 -22.01 -22.62 -1.03
C ILE A 7 -21.52 -21.23 -0.62
N GLY A 8 -22.42 -20.25 -0.68
CA GLY A 8 -22.23 -18.92 -0.11
C GLY A 8 -22.68 -18.87 1.34
N CYS A 9 -21.96 -18.12 2.17
CA CYS A 9 -22.39 -17.76 3.52
C CYS A 9 -22.96 -16.34 3.51
N SER A 10 -24.27 -16.21 3.77
CA SER A 10 -24.91 -14.93 4.12
C SER A 10 -25.37 -14.99 5.57
N ASN A 11 -24.87 -14.08 6.41
CA ASN A 11 -25.42 -13.83 7.74
C ASN A 11 -26.36 -12.62 7.65
N SER A 12 -27.65 -12.85 7.85
CA SER A 12 -28.63 -11.80 8.13
C SER A 12 -29.22 -12.08 9.50
N ALA A 13 -29.06 -11.15 10.44
CA ALA A 13 -29.68 -11.20 11.76
C ALA A 13 -31.01 -10.43 11.71
N ASP A 14 -32.06 -11.19 12.00
CA ASP A 14 -33.45 -10.79 12.15
C ASP A 14 -33.65 -9.95 13.43
N ASN A 15 -34.38 -8.83 13.35
CA ASN A 15 -34.84 -8.10 14.52
C ASN A 15 -36.33 -7.79 14.35
N GLY A 16 -37.13 -8.53 15.13
CA GLY A 16 -38.58 -8.47 15.19
C GLY A 16 -39.11 -7.14 15.71
N LYS A 17 -40.24 -6.77 15.11
CA LYS A 17 -41.08 -5.59 15.35
C LYS A 17 -42.24 -5.98 16.26
N VAL A 18 -42.52 -5.24 17.33
CA VAL A 18 -43.89 -5.11 17.88
C VAL A 18 -44.12 -3.67 18.34
N SER A 19 -45.27 -3.16 17.92
CA SER A 19 -45.85 -1.82 18.08
C SER A 19 -46.75 -1.78 19.32
N GLU A 20 -46.93 -0.62 19.94
CA GLU A 20 -48.27 0.01 20.08
C GLU A 20 -48.17 1.44 20.63
N ASN A 21 -48.99 2.32 20.05
CA ASN A 21 -49.22 3.72 20.41
C ASN A 21 -50.19 3.83 21.62
N ILE A 22 -50.25 5.00 22.27
CA ILE A 22 -51.49 5.76 22.53
C ILE A 22 -51.16 7.18 23.05
N GLU A 23 -52.03 8.10 22.63
CA GLU A 23 -52.10 9.57 22.72
C GLU A 23 -52.01 10.17 24.14
N THR A 24 -51.31 11.31 24.31
CA THR A 24 -51.79 12.72 24.32
C THR A 24 -52.80 13.07 25.42
N GLU A 25 -52.39 13.90 26.39
CA GLU A 25 -53.20 15.02 26.90
C GLU A 25 -52.35 16.05 27.67
N SER A 26 -52.78 17.30 27.56
CA SER A 26 -52.14 18.55 28.02
C SER A 26 -52.88 19.11 29.25
N GLN A 27 -52.29 20.12 29.92
CA GLN A 27 -52.76 20.98 31.04
C GLN A 27 -51.95 20.75 32.35
N THR A 28 -51.45 21.73 33.12
CA THR A 28 -51.67 23.18 33.21
C THR A 28 -50.52 23.84 34.00
N LEU A 29 -50.39 25.17 33.84
CA LEU A 29 -49.41 26.12 34.40
C LEU A 29 -49.50 26.31 35.93
N THR A 30 -48.37 26.63 36.58
CA THR A 30 -48.25 27.80 37.50
C THR A 30 -46.80 28.21 37.74
N ASP A 31 -46.60 29.53 37.75
CA ASP A 31 -45.40 30.33 37.98
C ASP A 31 -44.55 29.94 39.20
N SER A 32 -43.22 30.06 39.04
CA SER A 32 -42.41 30.93 39.90
C SER A 32 -41.06 31.21 39.25
N ALA A 33 -40.78 32.50 39.04
CA ALA A 33 -39.60 33.05 38.43
C ALA A 33 -38.32 32.84 39.25
N ILE A 34 -37.24 32.39 38.62
CA ILE A 34 -35.86 32.73 39.01
C ILE A 34 -35.07 33.02 37.73
N LYS A 35 -34.66 34.28 37.57
CA LYS A 35 -33.68 34.69 36.56
C LYS A 35 -32.30 34.29 37.05
N VAL A 36 -31.58 33.46 36.29
CA VAL A 36 -30.13 33.41 36.33
C VAL A 36 -29.64 33.49 34.89
N ALA A 37 -28.93 34.56 34.59
CA ALA A 37 -28.22 34.74 33.33
C ALA A 37 -26.93 33.92 33.41
N GLU A 38 -26.72 33.01 32.47
CA GLU A 38 -25.39 32.47 32.20
C GLU A 38 -25.22 32.25 30.70
N THR A 39 -24.31 33.04 30.14
CA THR A 39 -23.82 32.95 28.77
C THR A 39 -22.91 31.74 28.68
N GLN A 40 -23.38 30.62 28.13
CA GLN A 40 -22.49 29.51 27.77
C GLN A 40 -21.82 29.82 26.42
N LYS A 41 -20.55 30.24 26.49
CA LYS A 41 -19.61 30.07 25.38
C LYS A 41 -19.42 28.57 25.19
N VAL A 42 -19.88 28.05 24.06
CA VAL A 42 -19.46 26.75 23.56
C VAL A 42 -18.12 26.96 22.88
N ASP A 43 -17.04 26.77 23.62
CA ASP A 43 -15.71 26.61 23.05
C ASP A 43 -15.70 25.22 22.37
N ASN A 44 -16.07 25.20 21.09
CA ASN A 44 -15.75 24.09 20.22
C ASN A 44 -14.25 24.16 19.92
N GLU A 45 -13.43 23.71 20.87
CA GLU A 45 -12.08 23.26 20.57
C GLU A 45 -12.22 22.03 19.68
N THR A 46 -12.19 22.29 18.38
CA THR A 46 -11.94 21.25 17.41
C THR A 46 -10.49 20.86 17.64
N GLU A 47 -10.26 19.74 18.33
CA GLU A 47 -8.97 19.08 18.33
C GLU A 47 -8.61 18.83 16.86
N GLN A 48 -7.81 19.74 16.30
CA GLN A 48 -7.03 19.44 15.12
C GLN A 48 -6.09 18.33 15.57
N ILE A 49 -6.44 17.09 15.21
CA ILE A 49 -5.52 15.96 15.24
C ILE A 49 -4.34 16.40 14.37
N GLY A 50 -3.31 16.93 15.02
CA GLY A 50 -2.11 17.36 14.36
C GLY A 50 -1.53 16.16 13.66
N THR A 51 -1.59 16.15 12.33
CA THR A 51 -0.85 15.21 11.50
C THR A 51 0.61 15.40 11.87
N SER A 52 1.15 14.54 12.73
CA SER A 52 2.56 14.55 13.07
C SER A 52 3.28 14.17 11.79
N LYS A 53 3.73 15.17 11.03
CA LYS A 53 4.54 14.96 9.84
C LYS A 53 5.74 14.12 10.28
N CYS A 54 5.81 12.91 9.74
CA CYS A 54 6.81 11.94 10.12
C CYS A 54 8.22 12.47 9.72
N SER A 55 9.27 12.03 10.41
CA SER A 55 10.60 12.67 10.32
C SER A 55 11.49 12.17 9.16
N GLY A 56 11.02 11.19 8.40
CA GLY A 56 11.76 10.60 7.28
C GLY A 56 11.60 11.40 5.98
N THR A 57 12.47 11.12 5.01
CA THR A 57 12.41 11.74 3.68
C THR A 57 12.68 10.71 2.59
N ILE A 58 12.31 11.00 1.34
CA ILE A 58 12.65 10.14 0.19
C ILE A 58 14.16 9.84 0.09
N THR A 59 15.03 10.76 0.51
CA THR A 59 16.49 10.53 0.51
C THR A 59 16.93 9.45 1.49
N ASP A 60 16.11 9.09 2.48
CA ASP A 60 16.38 7.93 3.33
C ASP A 60 16.39 6.63 2.53
N PHE A 61 15.78 6.57 1.35
CA PHE A 61 15.90 5.44 0.43
C PHE A 61 17.36 5.17 0.04
N LEU A 62 18.18 6.21 -0.11
CA LEU A 62 19.60 6.10 -0.45
C LEU A 62 20.42 5.38 0.63
N LYS A 63 19.89 5.26 1.86
CA LYS A 63 20.52 4.45 2.91
C LYS A 63 20.61 2.98 2.52
N LEU A 64 19.80 2.51 1.57
CA LEU A 64 19.91 1.16 1.00
C LEU A 64 21.22 0.96 0.22
N GLU A 65 22.07 1.96 0.01
CA GLU A 65 23.46 1.73 -0.41
C GLU A 65 24.27 0.97 0.66
N ASN A 66 23.86 1.04 1.93
CA ASN A 66 24.46 0.28 3.01
C ASN A 66 24.09 -1.22 2.92
N LYS A 67 25.10 -2.08 2.88
CA LYS A 67 24.91 -3.53 2.73
C LYS A 67 24.10 -4.17 3.85
N ASP A 68 24.27 -3.74 5.11
CA ASP A 68 23.53 -4.32 6.23
C ASP A 68 22.03 -4.00 6.12
N LEU A 69 21.69 -2.80 5.66
CA LEU A 69 20.29 -2.42 5.41
C LEU A 69 19.69 -3.15 4.20
N GLN A 70 20.48 -3.40 3.14
CA GLN A 70 20.04 -4.27 2.04
C GLN A 70 19.76 -5.69 2.54
N LEU A 71 20.66 -6.26 3.34
CA LEU A 71 20.46 -7.59 3.92
C LEU A 71 19.20 -7.65 4.79
N ASP A 72 18.93 -6.62 5.59
CA ASP A 72 17.68 -6.52 6.36
C ASP A 72 16.47 -6.49 5.43
N LEU A 73 16.49 -5.68 4.36
CA LEU A 73 15.42 -5.63 3.35
C LEU A 73 15.17 -7.00 2.68
N PHE A 74 16.22 -7.66 2.20
CA PHE A 74 16.09 -8.95 1.53
C PHE A 74 15.63 -10.06 2.50
N ALA A 75 16.08 -10.03 3.76
CA ALA A 75 15.55 -10.94 4.77
C ALA A 75 14.03 -10.75 5.00
N LYS A 76 13.50 -9.52 4.88
CA LYS A 76 12.04 -9.28 4.92
C LYS A 76 11.33 -9.81 3.68
N ILE A 77 11.93 -9.65 2.50
CA ILE A 77 11.38 -10.20 1.25
C ILE A 77 11.29 -11.72 1.35
N ASP A 78 12.40 -12.38 1.71
CA ASP A 78 12.49 -13.84 1.82
C ASP A 78 11.47 -14.38 2.84
N SER A 79 11.38 -13.75 4.02
CA SER A 79 10.42 -14.15 5.05
C SER A 79 8.96 -14.06 4.60
N ILE A 80 8.58 -13.09 3.76
CA ILE A 80 7.21 -13.03 3.22
C ILE A 80 7.02 -14.06 2.11
N ARG A 81 8.01 -14.25 1.24
CA ARG A 81 7.95 -15.23 0.16
C ARG A 81 7.79 -16.65 0.69
N GLU A 82 8.50 -17.01 1.77
CA GLU A 82 8.34 -18.31 2.44
C GLU A 82 6.92 -18.57 2.94
N VAL A 83 6.17 -17.51 3.28
CA VAL A 83 4.76 -17.61 3.71
C VAL A 83 3.80 -17.63 2.52
N GLN A 84 4.06 -16.82 1.50
CA GLN A 84 3.21 -16.72 0.31
C GLN A 84 3.35 -17.93 -0.61
N TYR A 85 4.55 -18.49 -0.70
CA TYR A 85 4.94 -19.57 -1.61
C TYR A 85 5.73 -20.64 -0.84
N PRO A 86 5.09 -21.36 0.11
CA PRO A 86 5.77 -22.37 0.94
C PRO A 86 6.36 -23.51 0.11
N ASP A 87 5.82 -23.76 -1.08
CA ASP A 87 6.28 -24.80 -2.02
C ASP A 87 7.20 -24.24 -3.13
N ASN A 88 7.60 -22.96 -3.04
CA ASN A 88 8.39 -22.22 -4.05
C ASN A 88 7.74 -22.21 -5.45
N ASP A 89 6.42 -22.04 -5.49
CA ASP A 89 5.55 -22.15 -6.67
C ASP A 89 5.14 -20.79 -7.28
N GLN A 90 5.86 -19.72 -6.94
CA GLN A 90 5.67 -18.41 -7.56
C GLN A 90 5.94 -18.46 -9.07
N GLU A 91 5.06 -17.87 -9.87
CA GLU A 91 5.26 -17.74 -11.32
C GLU A 91 6.31 -16.65 -11.63
N THR A 92 7.59 -17.00 -11.49
CA THR A 92 8.71 -16.06 -11.63
C THR A 92 8.96 -15.57 -13.06
N SER A 93 8.32 -16.19 -14.06
CA SER A 93 8.36 -15.68 -15.45
C SER A 93 7.40 -14.49 -15.68
N ILE A 94 6.51 -14.25 -14.72
CA ILE A 94 5.60 -13.10 -14.68
C ILE A 94 5.99 -12.19 -13.51
N MET A 95 5.91 -12.72 -12.28
CA MET A 95 6.12 -11.98 -11.04
C MET A 95 7.60 -11.88 -10.69
N VAL A 96 8.28 -10.90 -11.26
CA VAL A 96 9.71 -10.67 -11.05
C VAL A 96 9.96 -9.92 -9.74
N ASP A 97 10.62 -10.59 -8.79
CA ASP A 97 11.05 -9.97 -7.54
C ASP A 97 12.27 -9.05 -7.71
N LEU A 98 12.41 -8.09 -6.80
CA LEU A 98 13.62 -7.31 -6.63
C LEU A 98 14.79 -8.23 -6.26
N THR A 99 15.87 -8.13 -7.03
CA THR A 99 17.16 -8.75 -6.72
C THR A 99 18.15 -7.73 -6.16
N ALA A 100 19.22 -8.21 -5.51
CA ALA A 100 20.30 -7.33 -5.07
C ALA A 100 20.98 -6.59 -6.23
N GLU A 101 21.08 -7.23 -7.40
CA GLU A 101 21.60 -6.61 -8.61
C GLU A 101 20.68 -5.48 -9.09
N TYR A 102 19.37 -5.72 -9.16
CA TYR A 102 18.38 -4.71 -9.56
C TYR A 102 18.37 -3.53 -8.60
N LEU A 103 18.40 -3.78 -7.29
CA LEU A 103 18.46 -2.71 -6.29
C LEU A 103 19.75 -1.88 -6.44
N THR A 104 20.91 -2.54 -6.55
CA THR A 104 22.20 -1.85 -6.69
C THR A 104 22.24 -1.00 -7.96
N ARG A 105 21.79 -1.55 -9.09
CA ARG A 105 21.71 -0.83 -10.35
C ARG A 105 20.76 0.37 -10.26
N PHE A 106 19.57 0.17 -9.68
CA PHE A 106 18.59 1.24 -9.49
C PHE A 106 19.13 2.36 -8.60
N LEU A 107 19.79 2.03 -7.49
CA LEU A 107 20.42 3.01 -6.61
C LEU A 107 21.50 3.83 -7.33
N ASN A 108 22.33 3.18 -8.17
CA ASN A 108 23.37 3.87 -8.95
C ASN A 108 22.79 4.79 -10.04
N ASP A 109 21.62 4.46 -10.58
CA ASP A 109 20.94 5.27 -11.60
C ASP A 109 20.16 6.46 -10.99
N LEU A 110 19.96 6.49 -9.67
CA LEU A 110 19.17 7.52 -9.00
C LEU A 110 19.77 8.91 -9.21
N ASN A 111 18.91 9.83 -9.64
CA ASN A 111 19.19 11.25 -9.58
C ASN A 111 18.57 11.83 -8.30
N SER A 112 19.40 12.11 -7.29
CA SER A 112 18.96 12.60 -5.98
C SER A 112 18.14 13.89 -6.03
N ASP A 113 18.42 14.77 -7.00
CA ASP A 113 17.67 16.02 -7.18
C ASP A 113 16.25 15.75 -7.68
N SER A 114 16.11 14.87 -8.68
CA SER A 114 14.81 14.44 -9.21
C SER A 114 13.99 13.71 -8.14
N LEU A 115 14.64 12.80 -7.41
CA LEU A 115 14.06 12.03 -6.32
C LEU A 115 13.49 12.94 -5.23
N THR A 116 14.27 13.93 -4.77
CA THR A 116 13.86 14.87 -3.72
C THR A 116 12.72 15.77 -4.15
N ARG A 117 12.78 16.27 -5.39
CA ARG A 117 11.75 17.20 -5.92
C ARG A 117 10.40 16.52 -6.10
N ASN A 118 10.40 15.30 -6.61
CA ASN A 118 9.17 14.62 -7.02
C ASN A 118 8.64 13.64 -5.96
N GLN A 119 9.42 13.37 -4.90
CA GLN A 119 9.14 12.28 -3.93
C GLN A 119 8.94 10.93 -4.63
N ARG A 120 9.51 10.80 -5.83
CA ARG A 120 9.39 9.66 -6.75
C ARG A 120 10.60 9.63 -7.66
N PHE A 121 11.03 8.42 -8.01
CA PHE A 121 11.93 8.19 -9.12
C PHE A 121 11.54 6.90 -9.84
N GLU A 122 11.70 6.88 -11.15
CA GLU A 122 11.46 5.70 -11.98
C GLU A 122 12.54 5.58 -13.03
N LYS A 123 12.82 4.34 -13.42
CA LYS A 123 13.79 4.04 -14.47
C LYS A 123 13.35 2.79 -15.22
N GLU A 124 13.47 2.86 -16.55
CA GLU A 124 13.20 1.74 -17.45
C GLU A 124 14.40 0.81 -17.57
N TYR A 125 14.12 -0.48 -17.67
CA TYR A 125 15.07 -1.58 -17.75
C TYR A 125 14.65 -2.61 -18.79
N HIS A 126 15.44 -3.68 -18.88
CA HIS A 126 15.12 -4.88 -19.63
C HIS A 126 15.65 -6.07 -18.85
N PHE A 127 14.75 -6.83 -18.24
CA PHE A 127 15.02 -7.99 -17.42
C PHE A 127 15.24 -9.24 -18.28
N ASN A 128 14.73 -9.25 -19.53
CA ASN A 128 14.78 -10.38 -20.44
C ASN A 128 14.01 -11.59 -19.87
N ILE A 129 12.84 -11.33 -19.28
CA ILE A 129 11.98 -12.32 -18.64
C ILE A 129 10.59 -12.26 -19.29
N ALA A 130 10.16 -13.39 -19.84
CA ALA A 130 8.80 -13.55 -20.36
C ALA A 130 8.32 -14.99 -20.11
N PRO A 131 7.00 -15.21 -19.97
CA PRO A 131 6.46 -16.55 -19.86
C PRO A 131 6.65 -17.35 -21.14
N GLU A 132 6.53 -18.68 -21.04
CA GLU A 132 6.67 -19.56 -22.21
C GLU A 132 5.66 -19.18 -23.31
N GLY A 133 6.15 -19.03 -24.54
CA GLY A 133 5.34 -18.62 -25.69
C GLY A 133 5.26 -17.10 -25.91
N TYR A 134 5.83 -16.30 -25.01
CA TYR A 134 5.88 -14.84 -25.14
C TYR A 134 7.31 -14.34 -25.37
N THR A 135 7.45 -13.06 -25.69
CA THR A 135 8.76 -12.42 -25.92
C THR A 135 8.86 -11.14 -25.11
N ASP A 136 10.08 -10.80 -24.69
CA ASP A 136 10.40 -9.51 -24.07
C ASP A 136 11.18 -8.67 -25.10
N PRO A 137 10.49 -7.94 -26.01
CA PRO A 137 11.16 -7.11 -27.00
C PRO A 137 11.63 -5.80 -26.39
N SER A 138 12.58 -5.13 -27.05
CA SER A 138 13.07 -3.82 -26.61
C SER A 138 11.99 -2.74 -26.47
N ASP A 139 10.84 -2.90 -27.11
CA ASP A 139 9.75 -1.92 -27.09
C ASP A 139 8.85 -2.07 -25.84
N CYS A 140 8.86 -3.24 -25.20
CA CYS A 140 8.23 -3.46 -23.90
C CYS A 140 9.29 -3.29 -22.82
N LYS A 141 9.33 -2.11 -22.18
CA LYS A 141 10.30 -1.84 -21.12
C LYS A 141 9.77 -2.28 -19.76
N ASP A 142 10.64 -2.93 -19.01
CA ASP A 142 10.46 -3.11 -17.58
C ASP A 142 10.70 -1.79 -16.85
N LYS A 143 10.27 -1.70 -15.61
CA LYS A 143 10.40 -0.47 -14.84
C LYS A 143 10.56 -0.75 -13.37
N ILE A 144 11.50 -0.04 -12.73
CA ILE A 144 11.58 0.05 -11.28
C ILE A 144 11.19 1.45 -10.87
N THR A 145 10.32 1.54 -9.87
CA THR A 145 9.77 2.80 -9.38
C THR A 145 9.82 2.85 -7.87
N VAL A 146 10.31 3.95 -7.30
CA VAL A 146 10.16 4.27 -5.88
C VAL A 146 9.29 5.50 -5.69
N ASN A 147 8.37 5.45 -4.74
CA ASN A 147 7.60 6.58 -4.23
C ASN A 147 7.78 6.70 -2.73
N PHE A 148 7.72 7.92 -2.20
CA PHE A 148 7.68 8.18 -0.77
C PHE A 148 6.36 8.83 -0.36
N ASP A 149 5.74 8.25 0.65
CA ASP A 149 4.61 8.83 1.36
C ASP A 149 5.15 9.64 2.56
N GLY A 150 5.03 10.96 2.47
CA GLY A 150 5.49 11.88 3.51
C GLY A 150 4.54 12.01 4.71
N GLU A 151 3.33 11.44 4.65
CA GLU A 151 2.44 11.37 5.80
C GLU A 151 2.80 10.16 6.68
N ASP A 152 3.10 9.02 6.06
CA ASP A 152 3.37 7.75 6.74
C ASP A 152 4.87 7.41 6.89
N CYS A 153 5.76 8.15 6.20
CA CYS A 153 7.20 7.91 6.11
C CYS A 153 7.53 6.51 5.58
N SER A 154 6.77 6.10 4.58
CA SER A 154 6.93 4.82 3.92
C SER A 154 7.35 4.97 2.47
N PHE A 155 8.10 3.97 2.03
CA PHE A 155 8.51 3.79 0.67
C PHE A 155 7.59 2.77 0.02
N ARG A 156 7.20 3.05 -1.22
CA ARG A 156 6.59 2.07 -2.11
C ARG A 156 7.55 1.83 -3.27
N LEU A 157 8.12 0.64 -3.34
CA LEU A 157 9.01 0.20 -4.41
C LEU A 157 8.26 -0.79 -5.29
N SER A 158 8.16 -0.52 -6.58
CA SER A 158 7.45 -1.35 -7.56
C SER A 158 8.43 -1.85 -8.62
N ILE A 159 8.34 -3.14 -8.94
CA ILE A 159 9.06 -3.83 -10.01
C ILE A 159 8.02 -4.27 -11.03
N ASN A 160 8.06 -3.66 -12.21
CA ASN A 160 7.13 -3.92 -13.29
C ASN A 160 7.87 -4.75 -14.35
N ASN A 161 7.38 -5.96 -14.59
CA ASN A 161 7.86 -6.84 -15.65
C ASN A 161 6.89 -6.77 -16.83
N THR A 162 7.41 -6.50 -18.01
CA THR A 162 6.62 -6.23 -19.21
C THR A 162 7.02 -7.20 -20.32
N PHE A 163 6.04 -7.80 -21.00
CA PHE A 163 6.31 -8.69 -22.13
C PHE A 163 5.25 -8.53 -23.23
N LEU A 164 5.63 -8.88 -24.45
CA LEU A 164 4.80 -8.78 -25.64
C LEU A 164 3.86 -9.96 -25.74
N VAL A 165 2.61 -9.63 -26.00
CA VAL A 165 1.49 -10.56 -26.18
C VAL A 165 0.77 -10.26 -27.50
N ASP A 166 0.26 -11.31 -28.13
CA ASP A 166 -0.41 -11.19 -29.43
C ASP A 166 -1.66 -10.29 -29.36
N PRO A 167 -1.92 -9.44 -30.38
CA PRO A 167 -1.19 -9.37 -31.65
C PRO A 167 -0.03 -8.35 -31.70
N ASN A 168 0.25 -7.57 -30.65
CA ASN A 168 1.40 -6.65 -30.46
C ASN A 168 1.11 -5.65 -29.32
N TRP A 169 0.76 -6.11 -28.12
CA TRP A 169 0.59 -5.23 -26.96
C TRP A 169 1.53 -5.65 -25.84
N CYS A 170 1.96 -4.70 -25.02
CA CYS A 170 2.78 -4.98 -23.85
C CYS A 170 1.85 -5.25 -22.67
N THR A 171 1.91 -6.46 -22.11
CA THR A 171 1.32 -6.78 -20.80
C THR A 171 2.32 -6.40 -19.72
N GLU A 172 1.82 -5.91 -18.59
CA GLU A 172 2.64 -5.60 -17.42
C GLU A 172 2.13 -6.41 -16.22
N SER A 173 3.07 -6.97 -15.47
CA SER A 173 2.86 -7.52 -14.13
C SER A 173 3.75 -6.77 -13.15
N MET A 174 3.42 -6.79 -11.87
CA MET A 174 4.05 -5.95 -10.88
C MET A 174 4.18 -6.65 -9.54
N VAL A 175 5.38 -6.58 -8.96
CA VAL A 175 5.62 -6.85 -7.54
C VAL A 175 5.84 -5.53 -6.83
N VAL A 176 5.15 -5.32 -5.70
CA VAL A 176 5.22 -4.08 -4.91
C VAL A 176 5.64 -4.39 -3.49
N TYR A 177 6.60 -3.62 -3.01
CA TYR A 177 7.05 -3.61 -1.62
C TYR A 177 6.68 -2.29 -0.97
N GLY A 178 6.11 -2.36 0.24
CA GLY A 178 5.96 -1.19 1.09
C GLY A 178 6.73 -1.35 2.37
N PHE A 179 7.51 -0.34 2.74
CA PHE A 179 8.37 -0.43 3.92
C PHE A 179 8.77 0.91 4.53
N LYS A 180 9.27 0.87 5.77
CA LYS A 180 9.80 2.05 6.47
C LYS A 180 11.24 1.84 6.92
N ILE A 181 12.06 2.87 6.77
CA ILE A 181 13.44 2.90 7.27
C ILE A 181 13.49 3.75 8.54
N LYS A 182 13.88 3.15 9.67
CA LYS A 182 14.07 3.87 10.94
C LYS A 182 15.33 3.39 11.64
N LYS A 183 16.19 4.32 12.05
CA LYS A 183 17.48 4.02 12.72
C LYS A 183 18.30 2.94 11.98
N ASN A 184 18.37 3.07 10.65
CA ASN A 184 19.09 2.13 9.76
C ASN A 184 18.59 0.68 9.81
N ARG A 185 17.27 0.49 9.95
CA ARG A 185 16.59 -0.81 9.92
C ARG A 185 15.26 -0.70 9.18
N ILE A 186 14.81 -1.81 8.62
CA ILE A 186 13.47 -1.99 8.06
C ILE A 186 12.52 -2.39 9.20
N ILE A 187 11.57 -1.52 9.55
CA ILE A 187 10.71 -1.72 10.74
C ILE A 187 9.29 -2.16 10.42
N ASP A 188 8.77 -1.76 9.28
CA ASP A 188 7.47 -2.17 8.74
C ASP A 188 7.71 -2.62 7.31
N PHE A 189 7.13 -3.75 6.91
CA PHE A 189 7.37 -4.35 5.61
C PHE A 189 6.16 -5.15 5.15
N TRP A 190 5.77 -4.99 3.89
CA TRP A 190 4.80 -5.83 3.20
C TRP A 190 5.17 -5.98 1.73
N ARG A 191 4.64 -7.04 1.10
CA ARG A 191 4.83 -7.38 -0.31
C ARG A 191 3.51 -7.82 -0.93
N GLN A 192 3.21 -7.34 -2.13
CA GLN A 192 2.02 -7.69 -2.91
C GLN A 192 2.38 -7.88 -4.39
N GLU A 193 1.53 -8.58 -5.12
CA GLU A 193 1.68 -8.83 -6.54
C GLU A 193 0.39 -8.47 -7.29
N ALA A 194 0.52 -8.08 -8.55
CA ALA A 194 -0.58 -7.86 -9.48
C ALA A 194 -0.14 -8.24 -10.89
N GLY A 195 -1.00 -8.89 -11.66
CA GLY A 195 -0.73 -9.32 -13.04
C GLY A 195 -2.02 -9.53 -13.81
#